data_AF-A0AA50DZ60-F1
#
_entry.id   AF-A0AA50DZ60-F1
#
_cell.length_a   1.000
_cell.length_b   1.000
_cell.length_c   1.000
_cell.angle_alpha   90.00
_cell.angle_beta   90.00
_cell.angle_gamma   90.00
#
_symmetry.space_group_name_H-M   'P 1'
#
loop_
_entity.id
_entity.type
_entity.pdbx_description
1 polymer ?
#
loop_
_entity_poly.entity_id
_entity_poly.type
_entity_poly.pdbx_seq_one_letter_code
_entity_poly.pdbx_strand_id
1 'polypeptide(L)'
;MFNSPVRPMRYAFYTLDVFTDQLFGGNPLAVFPDAEGLTDGQMQKIAAEINYSETVFVLPPVTETGNFRLRIFTPKRELDFAGHPTIGTAYLLGLLQPPAL
;
A
#
# COMPACT_ATOMS: atom_id res chain seq x y z
N MET A 1 16.36 -17.42 -22.76
CA MET A 1 15.79 -16.11 -23.15
C MET A 1 15.70 -15.21 -21.93
N PHE A 2 16.82 -14.60 -21.52
CA PHE A 2 16.81 -13.46 -20.59
C PHE A 2 17.57 -12.35 -21.28
N ASN A 3 16.91 -11.69 -22.24
CA ASN A 3 17.53 -10.67 -23.07
C ASN A 3 17.03 -9.29 -22.61
N SER A 4 17.78 -8.69 -21.69
CA SER A 4 17.91 -7.26 -21.34
C SER A 4 18.16 -7.12 -19.84
N PRO A 5 19.04 -6.20 -19.39
CA PRO A 5 19.16 -5.86 -17.99
C PRO A 5 17.92 -5.07 -17.58
N VAL A 6 16.83 -5.77 -17.23
CA VAL A 6 15.73 -5.16 -16.49
C VAL A 6 16.30 -4.82 -15.13
N ARG A 7 16.52 -3.53 -14.85
CA ARG A 7 16.82 -3.12 -13.47
C ARG A 7 15.65 -3.60 -12.60
N PRO A 8 15.89 -4.37 -11.52
CA PRO A 8 14.80 -4.78 -10.65
C PRO A 8 14.17 -3.51 -10.08
N MET A 9 12.90 -3.28 -10.40
CA MET A 9 12.11 -2.24 -9.72
C MET A 9 11.91 -2.69 -8.29
N ARG A 10 12.50 -1.97 -7.34
CA ARG A 10 12.49 -2.32 -5.92
C ARG A 10 11.45 -1.47 -5.22
N TYR A 11 10.44 -2.13 -4.67
CA TYR A 11 9.41 -1.52 -3.83
C TYR A 11 9.56 -2.03 -2.40
N ALA A 12 9.43 -1.13 -1.43
CA ALA A 12 9.30 -1.48 -0.03
C ALA A 12 7.81 -1.58 0.33
N PHE A 13 7.46 -2.49 1.23
CA PHE A 13 6.14 -2.53 1.83
C PHE A 13 6.26 -2.83 3.32
N TYR A 14 5.23 -2.44 4.05
CA TYR A 14 5.08 -2.68 5.47
C TYR A 14 3.86 -3.55 5.71
N THR A 15 3.96 -4.49 6.65
CA THR A 15 2.82 -5.23 7.18
C THR A 15 2.37 -4.60 8.48
N LEU A 16 1.08 -4.34 8.61
CA LEU A 16 0.45 -3.78 9.80
C LEU A 16 -0.63 -4.74 10.31
N ASP A 17 -0.74 -4.84 11.63
CA ASP A 17 -1.89 -5.45 12.30
C ASP A 17 -2.81 -4.31 12.77
N VAL A 18 -3.90 -4.06 12.03
CA VAL A 18 -4.78 -2.92 12.27
C VAL A 18 -5.83 -3.27 13.33
N PHE A 19 -6.17 -2.30 14.19
CA PHE A 19 -7.13 -2.43 15.30
C PHE A 19 -6.71 -3.43 16.39
N THR A 20 -5.42 -3.52 16.66
CA THR A 20 -4.89 -4.32 17.76
C THR A 20 -3.62 -3.69 18.33
N ASP A 21 -3.29 -4.07 19.55
CA ASP A 21 -2.00 -3.83 20.22
C ASP A 21 -1.16 -5.11 20.34
N GLN A 22 -1.62 -6.23 19.75
CA GLN A 22 -0.94 -7.52 19.78
C GLN A 22 -0.37 -7.88 18.39
N LEU A 23 0.87 -8.36 18.37
CA LEU A 23 1.48 -8.88 17.14
C LEU A 23 0.67 -10.07 16.59
N PHE A 24 0.40 -10.04 15.29
CA PHE A 24 -0.40 -11.03 14.56
C PHE A 24 -1.87 -11.08 15.01
N GLY A 25 -2.36 -10.01 15.63
CA GLY A 25 -3.78 -9.80 15.94
C GLY A 25 -4.48 -8.92 14.92
N GLY A 26 -5.74 -8.56 15.20
CA GLY A 26 -6.46 -7.56 14.41
C GLY A 26 -6.67 -7.96 12.95
N ASN A 27 -6.54 -6.99 12.05
CA ASN A 27 -6.69 -7.19 10.60
C ASN A 27 -5.37 -6.88 9.87
N PRO A 28 -4.74 -7.89 9.23
CA PRO A 28 -3.48 -7.70 8.54
C PRO A 28 -3.64 -6.84 7.29
N LEU A 29 -2.71 -5.90 7.11
CA LEU A 29 -2.69 -4.94 6.01
C LEU A 29 -1.28 -4.83 5.44
N ALA A 30 -1.15 -4.92 4.11
CA ALA A 30 0.10 -4.58 3.44
C ALA A 30 0.00 -3.18 2.83
N VAL A 31 1.02 -2.35 3.05
CA VAL A 31 1.07 -0.98 2.54
C VAL A 31 2.37 -0.74 1.81
N PHE A 32 2.28 -0.33 0.54
CA PHE A 32 3.38 0.20 -0.27
C PHE A 32 3.36 1.73 -0.16
N PRO A 33 4.23 2.36 0.64
CA PRO A 33 4.19 3.80 0.91
C PRO A 33 4.68 4.66 -0.27
N ASP A 34 5.35 4.04 -1.23
CA ASP A 34 5.68 4.62 -2.53
C ASP A 34 5.46 3.53 -3.59
N ALA A 35 4.40 3.70 -4.37
CA ALA A 35 3.98 2.79 -5.42
C ALA A 35 4.06 3.42 -6.82
N GLU A 36 4.77 4.53 -6.96
CA GLU A 36 4.90 5.20 -8.25
C GLU A 36 5.55 4.27 -9.30
N GLY A 37 5.03 4.32 -10.53
CA GLY A 37 5.46 3.45 -11.62
C GLY A 37 4.84 2.05 -11.65
N LEU A 38 4.11 1.63 -10.62
CA LEU A 38 3.28 0.43 -10.71
C LEU A 38 2.04 0.69 -11.57
N THR A 39 1.79 -0.20 -12.51
CA THR A 39 0.52 -0.26 -13.25
C THR A 39 -0.59 -0.90 -12.41
N ASP A 40 -1.84 -0.64 -12.76
CA ASP A 40 -3.02 -1.24 -12.15
C ASP A 40 -2.95 -2.77 -12.11
N GLY A 41 -2.54 -3.38 -13.23
CA GLY A 41 -2.38 -4.83 -13.33
C GLY A 41 -1.27 -5.37 -12.44
N GLN A 42 -0.19 -4.61 -12.20
CA GLN A 42 0.86 -4.99 -11.25
C GLN A 42 0.37 -4.87 -9.81
N MET A 43 -0.30 -3.76 -9.45
CA MET A 43 -0.90 -3.58 -8.13
C MET A 43 -1.87 -4.73 -7.80
N GLN A 44 -2.74 -5.08 -8.74
CA GLN A 44 -3.68 -6.20 -8.57
C GLN A 44 -2.97 -7.55 -8.41
N LYS A 45 -1.92 -7.82 -9.18
CA LYS A 45 -1.13 -9.06 -9.06
C LYS A 45 -0.38 -9.12 -7.73
N ILE A 46 0.19 -8.00 -7.28
CA ILE A 46 0.85 -7.90 -5.98
C ILE A 46 -0.15 -8.15 -4.84
N ALA A 47 -1.35 -7.53 -4.90
CA ALA A 47 -2.39 -7.77 -3.91
C ALA A 47 -2.84 -9.25 -3.88
N ALA A 48 -2.92 -9.89 -5.05
CA ALA A 48 -3.22 -11.32 -5.14
C ALA A 48 -2.10 -12.20 -4.56
N GLU A 49 -0.84 -11.83 -4.78
CA GLU A 49 0.34 -12.55 -4.25
C GLU A 49 0.45 -12.41 -2.71
N ILE A 50 0.22 -11.20 -2.18
CA ILE A 50 0.24 -10.94 -0.72
C ILE A 50 -0.91 -11.66 -0.02
N ASN A 51 -2.08 -11.74 -0.67
CA ASN A 51 -3.23 -12.52 -0.21
C ASN A 51 -3.76 -12.15 1.20
N TYR A 52 -3.61 -10.88 1.59
CA TYR A 52 -4.38 -10.28 2.68
C TYR A 52 -5.76 -9.82 2.17
N SER A 53 -6.65 -9.48 3.09
CA SER A 53 -7.97 -8.93 2.75
C SER A 53 -7.83 -7.71 1.82
N GLU A 54 -6.87 -6.83 2.12
CA GLU A 54 -6.53 -5.67 1.33
C GLU A 54 -5.01 -5.38 1.30
N THR A 55 -4.57 -4.77 0.21
CA THR A 55 -3.24 -4.18 0.02
C THR A 55 -3.41 -2.74 -0.45
N VAL A 56 -2.66 -1.80 0.14
CA VAL A 56 -2.73 -0.37 -0.18
C VAL A 56 -1.47 0.07 -0.91
N PHE A 57 -1.68 0.83 -1.97
CA PHE A 57 -0.63 1.49 -2.74
C PHE A 57 -0.79 3.00 -2.59
N VAL A 58 0.25 3.64 -2.07
CA VAL A 58 0.29 5.09 -1.87
C VAL A 58 0.96 5.71 -3.09
N LEU A 59 0.27 6.69 -3.68
CA LEU A 59 0.68 7.42 -4.87
C LEU A 59 0.71 8.93 -4.57
N PRO A 60 1.40 9.72 -5.41
CA PRO A 60 1.28 11.17 -5.37
C PRO A 60 -0.19 11.63 -5.41
N PRO A 61 -0.53 12.72 -4.71
CA PRO A 61 -1.89 13.25 -4.68
C PRO A 61 -2.36 13.68 -6.08
N VAL A 62 -3.67 13.61 -6.32
CA VAL A 62 -4.29 14.05 -7.57
C VAL A 62 -4.76 15.50 -7.53
N THR A 63 -4.82 16.11 -6.35
CA THR A 63 -5.20 17.51 -6.14
C THR A 63 -4.10 18.24 -5.40
N GLU A 64 -4.00 19.56 -5.60
CA GLU A 64 -3.02 20.42 -4.91
C GLU A 64 -3.19 20.45 -3.39
N THR A 65 -4.41 20.17 -2.90
CA THR A 65 -4.74 20.15 -1.47
C THR A 65 -4.61 18.78 -0.83
N GLY A 66 -4.42 17.72 -1.62
CA GLY A 66 -4.29 16.36 -1.11
C GLY A 66 -2.84 16.05 -0.71
N ASN A 67 -2.66 15.21 0.32
CA ASN A 67 -1.32 14.74 0.69
C ASN A 67 -0.90 13.49 -0.08
N PHE A 68 -1.83 12.54 -0.25
CA PHE A 68 -1.59 11.27 -0.93
C PHE A 68 -2.84 10.79 -1.66
N ARG A 69 -2.64 9.96 -2.68
CA ARG A 69 -3.70 9.13 -3.27
C ARG A 69 -3.52 7.69 -2.80
N LEU A 70 -4.58 7.11 -2.25
CA LEU A 70 -4.60 5.69 -1.91
C LEU A 70 -5.30 4.91 -3.01
N ARG A 71 -4.74 3.75 -3.36
CA ARG A 71 -5.45 2.71 -4.12
C ARG A 71 -5.47 1.44 -3.30
N ILE A 72 -6.65 0.84 -3.19
CA ILE A 72 -6.91 -0.26 -2.26
C ILE A 72 -7.35 -1.46 -3.08
N PHE A 73 -6.62 -2.57 -2.96
CA PHE A 73 -6.89 -3.78 -3.70
C PHE A 73 -7.16 -4.93 -2.76
N THR A 74 -8.25 -5.64 -2.99
CA THR A 74 -8.38 -7.03 -2.54
C THR A 74 -7.56 -7.94 -3.47
N PRO A 75 -7.40 -9.24 -3.17
CA PRO A 75 -6.78 -10.19 -4.09
C PRO A 75 -7.46 -10.30 -5.46
N LYS A 76 -8.71 -9.81 -5.61
CA LYS A 76 -9.54 -10.01 -6.80
C LYS A 76 -9.89 -8.73 -7.55
N ARG A 77 -9.93 -7.58 -6.87
CA ARG A 77 -10.36 -6.31 -7.45
C ARG A 77 -9.89 -5.11 -6.63
N GLU A 78 -9.87 -3.95 -7.27
CA GLU A 78 -9.79 -2.65 -6.61
C GLU A 78 -11.09 -2.31 -5.88
N LEU A 79 -10.95 -1.58 -4.77
CA LEU A 79 -12.03 -0.98 -4.00
C LEU A 79 -11.88 0.53 -4.02
N ASP A 80 -13.00 1.25 -4.17
CA ASP A 80 -13.01 2.71 -4.09
C ASP A 80 -12.65 3.21 -2.69
N PHE A 81 -12.99 2.42 -1.66
CA PHE A 81 -12.73 2.74 -0.26
C PHE A 81 -12.76 1.51 0.64
N ALA A 82 -11.96 1.54 1.71
CA ALA A 82 -12.06 0.63 2.84
C ALA A 82 -11.56 1.32 4.12
N GLY A 83 -12.24 1.09 5.25
CA GLY A 83 -11.98 1.80 6.50
C GLY A 83 -10.64 1.45 7.16
N HIS A 84 -10.44 0.18 7.52
CA HIS A 84 -9.20 -0.25 8.17
C HIS A 84 -7.93 -0.01 7.32
N PRO A 85 -7.95 -0.19 5.98
CA PRO A 85 -6.80 0.11 5.14
C PRO A 85 -6.44 1.60 5.16
N THR A 86 -7.45 2.48 5.17
CA THR A 86 -7.24 3.93 5.26
C THR A 86 -6.61 4.33 6.59
N ILE A 87 -7.14 3.83 7.71
CA ILE A 87 -6.64 4.15 9.06
C ILE A 87 -5.22 3.61 9.26
N GLY A 88 -4.98 2.34 8.91
CA GLY A 88 -3.65 1.73 9.02
C GLY A 88 -2.60 2.44 8.17
N THR A 89 -2.96 2.81 6.94
CA THR A 89 -2.06 3.55 6.04
C THR A 89 -1.74 4.94 6.59
N ALA A 90 -2.75 5.69 7.05
CA ALA A 90 -2.53 7.02 7.63
C ALA A 90 -1.61 6.97 8.87
N TYR A 91 -1.80 5.97 9.74
CA TYR A 91 -0.93 5.74 10.89
C TYR A 91 0.52 5.46 10.46
N LEU A 92 0.74 4.56 9.49
CA LEU A 92 2.07 4.28 8.95
C LEU A 92 2.73 5.54 8.39
N LEU A 93 2.03 6.28 7.53
CA LEU A 93 2.59 7.47 6.89
C LEU A 93 2.99 8.53 7.91
N GLY A 94 2.22 8.70 8.99
CA GLY A 94 2.57 9.58 10.11
C GLY A 94 3.81 9.13 10.89
N LEU A 95 4.15 7.84 10.89
CA LEU A 95 5.41 7.33 11.47
C LEU A 95 6.60 7.49 10.53
N LEU A 96 6.38 7.33 9.22
CA LEU A 96 7.43 7.42 8.20
C LEU A 96 7.82 8.86 7.89
N GLN A 97 6.88 9.81 8.04
CA GLN A 97 7.14 11.23 7.87
C GLN A 97 7.39 11.85 9.25
N PRO A 98 8.61 12.30 9.58
CA PRO A 98 8.83 13.01 10.84
C PRO A 98 7.95 14.25 10.89
N PRO A 99 7.46 14.66 12.08
CA PRO A 99 6.66 15.86 12.21
C PRO A 99 7.41 17.05 11.61
N ALA A 100 6.71 17.86 10.82
CA ALA A 100 7.24 19.14 10.37
C ALA A 100 7.53 19.98 11.63
N LEU A 101 8.82 20.14 11.96
CA LEU A 101 9.31 21.05 13.00
C LEU A 101 9.21 22.49 12.51
#